data_AF-A0A1E5C710-F1
#
_entry.id   AF-A0A1E5C710-F1
#
_cell.length_a   1.000
_cell.length_b   1.000
_cell.length_c   1.000
_cell.angle_alpha   90.00
_cell.angle_beta   90.00
_cell.angle_gamma   90.00
#
_symmetry.space_group_name_H-M   'P 1'
#
loop_
_entity.id
_entity.type
_entity.pdbx_description
1 polymer ?
#
loop_
_entity_poly.entity_id
_entity_poly.type
_entity_poly.pdbx_seq_one_letter_code
_entity_poly.pdbx_strand_id
1 'polypeptide(L)'
;MEDFRIEPTTPLKWLKGLKVGFSSVDATQRDQYSWVAKSPSYYVFTAEIDHQDKENNLYNHKKGTFKKKVPPMTKENGKGHISIRHAKELYDAARDAYVNKLLCHMMLTKGTKSGIPKGGVSAAVDGDFWMVTEFTGSIDSGFSILFERVSES
;
A
#
# COMPACT_ATOMS: atom_id res chain seq x y z
N MET A 1 -21.35 -9.99 11.33
CA MET A 1 -20.33 -9.11 10.71
C MET A 1 -19.09 -9.36 11.55
N GLU A 2 -18.14 -10.15 11.06
CA GLU A 2 -16.91 -10.40 11.83
C GLU A 2 -16.15 -9.07 11.95
N ASP A 3 -15.90 -8.64 13.19
CA ASP A 3 -15.06 -7.49 13.47
C ASP A 3 -13.68 -7.76 12.90
N PHE A 4 -13.31 -6.99 11.88
CA PHE A 4 -11.97 -7.02 11.31
C PHE A 4 -10.99 -6.56 12.40
N ARG A 5 -10.39 -7.52 13.11
CA ARG A 5 -9.44 -7.27 14.19
C ARG A 5 -8.02 -7.36 13.63
N ILE A 6 -7.29 -6.26 13.77
CA ILE A 6 -5.87 -6.18 13.45
C ILE A 6 -5.11 -6.54 14.72
N GLU A 7 -4.16 -7.47 14.64
CA GLU A 7 -3.37 -7.97 15.77
C GLU A 7 -1.88 -7.68 15.56
N PRO A 8 -1.46 -6.40 15.60
CA PRO A 8 -0.10 -5.99 15.28
C PRO A 8 0.90 -6.46 16.33
N THR A 9 2.09 -6.82 15.85
CA THR A 9 3.25 -7.15 16.69
C THR A 9 3.65 -5.97 17.58
N THR A 10 3.54 -4.76 17.02
CA THR A 10 3.76 -3.49 17.70
C THR A 10 2.47 -2.66 17.71
N PRO A 11 2.10 -1.98 18.83
CA PRO A 11 0.91 -1.16 18.87
C PRO A 11 0.85 -0.12 17.74
N LEU A 12 -0.25 -0.14 16.96
CA LEU A 12 -0.45 0.81 15.86
C LEU A 12 -0.83 2.19 16.39
N LYS A 13 -0.03 3.20 16.05
CA LYS A 13 -0.37 4.60 16.28
C LYS A 13 -1.10 5.18 15.07
N TRP A 14 -2.42 5.32 15.19
CA TRP A 14 -3.25 5.93 14.15
C TRP A 14 -3.10 7.44 14.12
N LEU A 15 -2.68 7.97 12.97
CA LEU A 15 -2.50 9.38 12.69
C LEU A 15 -3.58 9.86 11.73
N LYS A 16 -4.07 11.09 11.94
CA LYS A 16 -5.07 11.70 11.06
C LYS A 16 -4.39 12.22 9.79
N GLY A 17 -4.71 11.61 8.65
CA GLY A 17 -4.23 11.99 7.34
C GLY A 17 -2.99 11.22 6.89
N LEU A 18 -3.00 10.81 5.61
CA LEU A 18 -1.93 10.02 5.00
C LEU A 18 -0.57 10.76 4.97
N LYS A 19 -0.58 12.07 4.68
CA LYS A 19 0.63 12.90 4.69
C LYS A 19 1.34 12.91 6.04
N VAL A 20 0.57 12.97 7.14
CA VAL A 20 1.10 12.92 8.50
C VAL A 20 1.69 11.53 8.79
N GLY A 21 1.01 10.47 8.35
CA GLY A 21 1.54 9.11 8.42
C GLY A 21 2.90 8.97 7.75
N PHE A 22 3.04 9.42 6.50
CA PHE A 22 4.34 9.32 5.83
C PHE A 22 5.43 10.16 6.49
N SER A 23 5.08 11.35 6.96
CA SER A 23 6.02 12.23 7.67
C SER A 23 6.50 11.64 8.99
N SER A 24 5.76 10.72 9.63
CA SER A 24 6.21 10.08 10.87
C SER A 24 7.29 9.02 10.66
N VAL A 25 7.62 8.69 9.41
CA VAL A 25 8.69 7.75 9.01
C VAL A 25 9.58 8.36 7.94
N ASP A 26 9.76 9.69 7.98
CA ASP A 26 10.65 10.44 7.07
C ASP A 26 10.45 10.12 5.58
N ALA A 27 9.23 9.73 5.21
CA ALA A 27 8.86 9.38 3.85
C ALA A 27 8.10 10.54 3.22
N THR A 28 8.46 10.86 1.98
CA THR A 28 7.83 11.93 1.22
C THR A 28 6.99 11.34 0.09
N GLN A 29 5.71 11.73 0.03
CA GLN A 29 4.89 11.49 -1.15
C GLN A 29 5.22 12.52 -2.21
N ARG A 30 5.27 12.07 -3.47
CA ARG A 30 5.48 12.98 -4.59
C ARG A 30 4.27 13.88 -4.84
N ASP A 31 3.06 13.33 -4.70
CA ASP A 31 1.82 14.06 -4.89
C ASP A 31 0.73 13.63 -3.90
N GLN A 32 -0.32 14.45 -3.85
CA GLN A 32 -1.54 14.11 -3.13
C GLN A 32 -2.18 12.92 -3.84
N TYR A 33 -2.42 11.84 -3.08
CA TYR A 33 -2.98 10.56 -3.54
C TYR A 33 -2.01 9.55 -4.18
N SER A 34 -0.69 9.76 -4.11
CA SER A 34 0.27 8.69 -4.46
C SER A 34 0.11 7.49 -3.50
N TRP A 35 0.19 6.28 -4.07
CA TRP A 35 0.05 5.00 -3.34
C TRP A 35 1.36 4.49 -2.74
N VAL A 36 2.46 5.22 -2.97
CA VAL A 36 3.78 4.92 -2.45
C VAL A 36 4.47 6.22 -2.03
N ALA A 37 5.20 6.18 -0.93
CA ALA A 37 6.14 7.22 -0.54
C ALA A 37 7.54 6.64 -0.47
N LYS A 38 8.53 7.53 -0.46
CA LYS A 38 9.94 7.13 -0.37
C LYS A 38 10.65 7.93 0.71
N SER A 39 11.41 7.23 1.56
CA SER A 39 12.44 7.81 2.41
C SER A 39 13.81 7.65 1.72
N PRO A 40 14.91 8.20 2.26
CA PRO A 40 16.25 7.94 1.74
C PRO A 40 16.61 6.44 1.68
N SER A 41 16.02 5.61 2.54
CA SER A 41 16.45 4.22 2.76
C SER A 41 15.41 3.16 2.39
N TYR A 42 14.13 3.52 2.23
CA TYR A 42 13.07 2.54 2.01
C TYR A 42 11.86 3.14 1.26
N TYR A 43 11.10 2.24 0.63
CA TYR A 43 9.75 2.53 0.17
C TYR A 43 8.74 2.34 1.30
N VAL A 44 7.67 3.13 1.27
CA VAL A 44 6.51 2.97 2.14
C VAL A 44 5.27 2.79 1.26
N PHE A 45 4.71 1.59 1.26
CA PHE A 45 3.53 1.25 0.47
C PHE A 45 2.25 1.42 1.30
N THR A 46 1.13 1.79 0.68
CA THR A 46 -0.15 1.85 1.38
C THR A 46 -0.96 0.57 1.23
N ALA A 47 -1.41 -0.01 2.34
CA ALA A 47 -2.42 -1.06 2.39
C ALA A 47 -3.73 -0.50 2.95
N GLU A 48 -4.74 -0.40 2.09
CA GLU A 48 -6.08 -0.01 2.53
C GLU A 48 -6.80 -1.22 3.11
N ILE A 49 -6.96 -1.20 4.44
CA ILE A 49 -7.44 -2.36 5.22
C ILE A 49 -8.97 -2.47 5.23
N ASP A 50 -9.67 -1.41 4.85
CA ASP A 50 -11.13 -1.30 4.81
C ASP A 50 -11.67 -1.06 3.40
N HIS A 51 -10.87 -1.41 2.38
CA HIS A 51 -11.20 -1.22 0.97
C HIS A 51 -12.49 -1.98 0.60
N GLN A 52 -13.38 -1.32 -0.15
CA GLN A 52 -14.66 -1.91 -0.59
C GLN A 52 -14.45 -3.08 -1.58
N ASP A 53 -13.51 -2.93 -2.52
CA ASP A 53 -13.04 -4.03 -3.39
C ASP A 53 -12.01 -4.89 -2.65
N LYS A 54 -12.54 -5.89 -1.93
CA LYS A 54 -11.73 -6.84 -1.16
C LYS A 54 -11.02 -7.87 -2.03
N GLU A 55 -11.44 -8.08 -3.27
CA GLU A 55 -10.83 -9.08 -4.15
C GLU A 55 -9.48 -8.60 -4.71
N ASN A 56 -9.36 -7.28 -4.94
CA ASN A 56 -8.15 -6.67 -5.46
C ASN A 56 -7.27 -6.02 -4.38
N ASN A 57 -7.73 -5.92 -3.13
CA ASN A 57 -6.96 -5.41 -1.99
C ASN A 57 -7.14 -6.34 -0.77
N LEU A 58 -6.41 -7.46 -0.78
CA LEU A 58 -6.52 -8.51 0.22
C LEU A 58 -5.46 -8.33 1.29
N TYR A 59 -5.81 -7.67 2.40
CA TYR A 59 -4.95 -7.57 3.57
C TYR A 59 -5.31 -8.65 4.60
N ASN A 60 -4.32 -9.41 5.05
CA ASN A 60 -4.46 -10.37 6.14
C ASN A 60 -3.36 -10.14 7.17
N HIS A 61 -3.76 -9.52 8.28
CA HIS A 61 -2.83 -9.18 9.35
C HIS A 61 -2.16 -10.40 9.97
N LYS A 62 -2.95 -11.42 10.34
CA LYS A 62 -2.47 -12.62 11.04
C LYS A 62 -1.45 -13.40 10.22
N LYS A 63 -1.63 -13.45 8.90
CA LYS A 63 -0.68 -14.10 7.98
C LYS A 63 0.48 -13.19 7.59
N GLY A 64 0.43 -11.90 7.91
CA GLY A 64 1.41 -10.92 7.46
C GLY A 64 1.43 -10.81 5.93
N THR A 65 0.28 -10.80 5.27
CA THR A 65 0.19 -10.74 3.80
C THR A 65 -0.67 -9.59 3.32
N PHE A 66 -0.27 -8.96 2.21
CA PHE A 66 -1.08 -7.99 1.49
C PHE A 66 -0.96 -8.24 -0.01
N LYS A 67 -2.09 -8.52 -0.67
CA LYS A 67 -2.14 -8.65 -2.13
C LYS A 67 -2.89 -7.48 -2.74
N LYS A 68 -2.25 -6.81 -3.70
CA LYS A 68 -2.84 -5.71 -4.47
C LYS A 68 -2.86 -6.07 -5.94
N LYS A 69 -4.03 -5.98 -6.57
CA LYS A 69 -4.20 -6.06 -8.02
C LYS A 69 -4.61 -4.69 -8.54
N VAL A 70 -3.90 -4.23 -9.56
CA VAL A 70 -4.18 -2.97 -10.25
C VAL A 70 -4.64 -3.31 -11.66
N PRO A 71 -5.83 -2.85 -12.09
CA PRO A 71 -6.30 -3.10 -13.46
C PRO A 71 -5.41 -2.37 -14.47
N PRO A 72 -5.55 -2.64 -15.78
CA PRO A 72 -4.95 -1.82 -16.83
C PRO A 72 -5.07 -0.30 -16.59
N MET A 73 -3.94 0.39 -16.61
CA MET A 73 -3.85 1.84 -16.35
C MET A 73 -3.44 2.60 -17.60
N THR A 74 -4.31 2.62 -18.61
CA THR A 74 -4.08 3.27 -19.90
C THR A 74 -5.16 4.31 -20.24
N LYS A 75 -4.86 5.19 -21.20
CA LYS A 75 -5.83 6.20 -21.67
C LYS A 75 -7.01 5.55 -22.38
N GLU A 76 -6.77 4.47 -23.10
CA GLU A 76 -7.75 3.67 -23.84
C GLU A 76 -8.78 3.05 -22.88
N ASN A 77 -8.37 2.73 -21.65
CA ASN A 77 -9.23 2.28 -20.57
C ASN A 77 -9.88 3.43 -19.77
N GLY A 78 -9.92 4.63 -20.34
CA GLY A 78 -10.55 5.82 -19.74
C GLY A 78 -9.83 6.39 -18.52
N LYS A 79 -8.56 6.02 -18.28
CA LYS A 79 -7.82 6.52 -17.10
C LYS A 79 -7.26 7.91 -17.35
N GLY A 80 -7.45 8.79 -16.36
CA GLY A 80 -6.85 10.12 -16.37
C GLY A 80 -5.33 10.07 -16.17
N HIS A 81 -4.63 11.07 -16.70
CA HIS A 81 -3.17 11.17 -16.66
C HIS A 81 -2.57 11.02 -15.25
N ILE A 82 -3.20 11.63 -14.25
CA ILE A 82 -2.76 11.57 -12.85
C ILE A 82 -2.84 10.12 -12.32
N SER A 83 -3.95 9.42 -12.57
CA SER A 83 -4.11 8.02 -12.13
C SER A 83 -3.11 7.08 -12.79
N ILE A 84 -2.82 7.28 -14.09
CA ILE A 84 -1.80 6.52 -14.81
C ILE A 84 -0.42 6.77 -14.18
N ARG A 85 -0.09 8.03 -13.86
CA ARG A 85 1.17 8.37 -13.18
C ARG A 85 1.29 7.69 -11.82
N HIS A 86 0.26 7.75 -10.96
CA HIS A 86 0.32 7.13 -9.63
C HIS A 86 0.48 5.60 -9.73
N ALA A 87 -0.20 4.97 -10.70
CA ALA A 87 -0.04 3.55 -10.96
C ALA A 87 1.37 3.22 -11.44
N LYS A 88 1.96 4.05 -12.31
CA LYS A 88 3.35 3.91 -12.74
C LYS A 88 4.33 4.03 -11.59
N GLU A 89 4.14 4.99 -10.69
CA GLU A 89 4.98 5.14 -9.51
C GLU A 89 4.92 3.91 -8.59
N LEU A 90 3.71 3.38 -8.35
CA LEU A 90 3.56 2.14 -7.60
C LEU A 90 4.22 0.95 -8.31
N TYR A 91 4.03 0.82 -9.63
CA TYR A 91 4.61 -0.26 -10.42
C TYR A 91 6.13 -0.23 -10.38
N ASP A 92 6.73 0.94 -10.62
CA ASP A 92 8.18 1.11 -10.65
C ASP A 92 8.78 0.83 -9.26
N ALA A 93 8.15 1.32 -8.18
CA ALA A 93 8.60 1.05 -6.81
C ALA A 93 8.46 -0.42 -6.41
N ALA A 94 7.34 -1.08 -6.77
CA ALA A 94 7.13 -2.49 -6.48
C ALA A 94 8.11 -3.39 -7.27
N ARG A 95 8.35 -3.06 -8.53
CA ARG A 95 9.34 -3.76 -9.36
C ARG A 95 10.74 -3.62 -8.79
N ASP A 96 11.14 -2.40 -8.41
CA ASP A 96 12.44 -2.14 -7.79
C ASP A 96 12.62 -2.91 -6.49
N ALA A 97 11.62 -2.85 -5.60
CA ALA A 97 11.62 -3.61 -4.35
C ALA A 97 11.69 -5.12 -4.56
N TYR A 98 10.97 -5.66 -5.55
CA TYR A 98 10.98 -7.08 -5.89
C TYR A 98 12.35 -7.53 -6.45
N VAL A 99 12.85 -6.83 -7.47
CA VAL A 99 14.11 -7.20 -8.15
C VAL A 99 15.30 -7.10 -7.20
N ASN A 100 15.34 -6.06 -6.37
CA ASN A 100 16.45 -5.78 -5.47
C ASN A 100 16.21 -6.34 -4.05
N LYS A 101 15.12 -7.08 -3.82
CA LYS A 101 14.76 -7.67 -2.51
C LYS A 101 14.81 -6.65 -1.36
N LEU A 102 14.30 -5.45 -1.61
CA LEU A 102 14.36 -4.35 -0.65
C LEU A 102 13.33 -4.56 0.47
N LEU A 103 13.76 -4.29 1.70
CA LEU A 103 12.84 -4.10 2.81
C LEU A 103 12.04 -2.81 2.61
N CYS A 104 10.76 -2.86 2.94
CA CYS A 104 9.86 -1.72 2.89
C CYS A 104 8.99 -1.65 4.15
N HIS A 105 8.37 -0.49 4.37
CA HIS A 105 7.33 -0.33 5.38
C HIS A 105 5.95 -0.39 4.76
N MET A 106 4.99 -0.86 5.55
CA MET A 106 3.57 -0.86 5.18
C MET A 106 2.83 0.21 5.97
N MET A 107 2.20 1.14 5.27
CA MET A 107 1.27 2.13 5.81
C MET A 107 -0.14 1.57 5.72
N LEU A 108 -0.71 1.19 6.86
CA LEU A 108 -2.10 0.78 6.96
C LEU A 108 -3.00 2.02 6.91
N THR A 109 -3.96 2.03 5.99
CA THR A 109 -4.88 3.16 5.82
C THR A 109 -6.33 2.72 5.96
N LYS A 110 -7.13 3.57 6.60
CA LYS A 110 -8.60 3.41 6.68
C LYS A 110 -9.33 4.73 6.51
N GLY A 111 -10.62 4.67 6.17
CA GLY A 111 -11.47 5.85 5.97
C GLY A 111 -11.11 6.64 4.71
N THR A 112 -10.54 5.96 3.70
CA THR A 112 -10.29 6.58 2.39
C THR A 112 -11.60 6.71 1.60
N LYS A 113 -11.55 7.34 0.42
CA LYS A 113 -12.71 7.41 -0.49
C LYS A 113 -13.21 6.01 -0.88
N SER A 114 -12.32 5.02 -0.92
CA SER A 114 -12.62 3.63 -1.23
C SER A 114 -12.92 2.78 0.01
N GLY A 115 -12.88 3.39 1.20
CA GLY A 115 -13.09 2.73 2.49
C GLY A 115 -14.56 2.66 2.90
N ILE A 116 -14.86 1.89 3.94
CA ILE A 116 -16.22 1.72 4.48
C ILE A 116 -16.58 2.81 5.51
N PRO A 117 -15.75 3.11 6.54
CA PRO A 117 -16.06 4.09 7.57
C PRO A 117 -15.93 5.52 7.04
N LYS A 118 -16.94 6.35 7.28
CA LYS A 118 -16.88 7.79 6.99
C LYS A 118 -16.29 8.52 8.21
N GLY A 119 -15.08 9.05 8.09
CA GLY A 119 -14.40 9.77 9.18
C GLY A 119 -13.11 10.50 8.79
N GLY A 120 -12.75 10.47 7.49
CA GLY A 120 -11.47 10.97 6.99
C GLY A 120 -10.36 9.92 7.09
N VAL A 121 -9.32 10.12 6.29
CA VAL A 121 -8.21 9.17 6.17
C VAL A 121 -7.44 9.09 7.49
N SER A 122 -7.28 7.89 8.01
CA SER A 122 -6.36 7.57 9.11
C SER A 122 -5.27 6.64 8.60
N ALA A 123 -4.05 6.86 9.06
CA ALA A 123 -2.88 6.11 8.62
C ALA A 123 -2.07 5.64 9.83
N ALA A 124 -1.54 4.42 9.79
CA ALA A 124 -0.64 3.88 10.81
C ALA A 124 0.44 3.05 10.13
N VAL A 125 1.70 3.22 10.53
CA VAL A 125 2.79 2.39 10.03
C VAL A 125 2.80 1.08 10.79
N ASP A 126 2.85 -0.02 10.04
CA ASP A 126 3.11 -1.36 10.59
C ASP A 126 4.56 -1.40 11.10
N GLY A 127 4.75 -1.89 12.33
CA GLY A 127 6.06 -1.88 12.98
C GLY A 127 7.07 -2.86 12.37
N ASP A 128 6.59 -3.84 11.62
CA ASP A 128 7.43 -4.85 10.98
C ASP A 128 7.90 -4.38 9.60
N PHE A 129 9.00 -4.96 9.12
CA PHE A 129 9.40 -4.82 7.73
C PHE A 129 8.58 -5.74 6.83
N TRP A 130 8.42 -5.32 5.59
CA TRP A 130 7.73 -6.04 4.54
C TRP A 130 8.62 -6.18 3.32
N MET A 131 8.31 -7.15 2.47
CA MET A 131 8.97 -7.35 1.18
C MET A 131 7.93 -7.64 0.11
N VAL A 132 8.23 -7.24 -1.13
CA VAL A 132 7.50 -7.73 -2.30
C VAL A 132 8.04 -9.11 -2.64
N THR A 133 7.22 -10.15 -2.52
CA THR A 133 7.63 -11.54 -2.78
C THR A 133 7.08 -12.09 -4.09
N GLU A 134 6.01 -11.50 -4.62
CA GLU A 134 5.54 -11.74 -5.98
C GLU A 134 5.21 -10.43 -6.70
N PHE A 135 5.63 -10.34 -7.96
CA PHE A 135 5.32 -9.23 -8.85
C PHE A 135 5.09 -9.72 -10.28
N THR A 136 3.91 -9.46 -10.85
CA THR A 136 3.56 -9.91 -12.20
C THR A 136 2.76 -8.85 -12.96
N GLY A 137 2.84 -8.87 -14.29
CA GLY A 137 2.07 -8.01 -15.18
C GLY A 137 2.77 -6.70 -15.56
N SER A 138 1.98 -5.74 -16.06
CA SER A 138 2.44 -4.47 -16.61
C SER A 138 1.44 -3.35 -16.35
N ILE A 139 1.82 -2.10 -16.62
CA ILE A 139 0.87 -0.98 -16.58
C ILE A 139 -0.27 -1.16 -17.57
N ASP A 140 0.02 -1.68 -18.78
CA ASP A 140 -0.95 -1.75 -19.87
C ASP A 140 -1.92 -2.91 -19.72
N SER A 141 -1.46 -4.04 -19.17
CA SER A 141 -2.27 -5.24 -18.93
C SER A 141 -2.84 -5.34 -17.51
N GLY A 142 -2.45 -4.41 -16.62
CA GLY A 142 -2.64 -4.57 -15.18
C GLY A 142 -1.55 -5.43 -14.55
N PHE A 143 -1.39 -5.28 -13.24
CA PHE A 143 -0.33 -5.92 -12.47
C PHE A 143 -0.80 -6.37 -11.08
N SER A 144 -0.10 -7.36 -10.52
CA SER A 144 -0.35 -7.90 -9.19
C SER A 144 0.92 -7.84 -8.36
N ILE A 145 0.77 -7.45 -7.10
CA ILE A 145 1.83 -7.39 -6.10
C ILE A 145 1.40 -8.22 -4.89
N LEU A 146 2.27 -9.10 -4.41
CA LEU A 146 2.17 -9.73 -3.10
C LEU A 146 3.25 -9.17 -2.19
N PHE A 147 2.82 -8.68 -1.03
CA PHE A 147 3.69 -8.30 0.06
C PHE A 147 3.58 -9.33 1.17
N GLU A 148 4.73 -9.69 1.74
CA GLU A 148 4.81 -10.53 2.92
C GLU A 148 5.64 -9.81 3.97
N ARG A 149 5.17 -9.92 5.22
CA ARG A 149 5.86 -9.41 6.38
C ARG A 149 7.08 -10.28 6.65
N VAL A 150 8.22 -9.64 6.88
CA VAL A 150 9.44 -10.32 7.28
C VAL A 150 9.28 -10.71 8.74
N SER A 151 9.23 -12.00 9.02
CA SER A 151 9.32 -12.51 10.38
C SER A 151 10.79 -12.49 10.79
N GLU A 152 11.13 -11.87 11.92
CA GLU A 152 12.42 -12.17 12.55
C GLU A 152 12.35 -13.63 13.02
N SER A 153 13.22 -14.46 12.45
CA SER A 153 13.45 -15.85 12.85
C SER A 153 14.29 -15.93 14.12
#